data_AF-A0A2N2W606-F1
#
_entry.id   AF-A0A2N2W606-F1
#
_cell.length_a   1.000
_cell.length_b   1.000
_cell.length_c   1.000
_cell.angle_alpha   90.00
_cell.angle_beta   90.00
_cell.angle_gamma   90.00
#
_symmetry.space_group_name_H-M   'P 1'
#
loop_
_entity.id
_entity.type
_entity.pdbx_description
1 polymer ?
#
loop_
_entity_poly.entity_id
_entity_poly.type
_entity_poly.pdbx_seq_one_letter_code
_entity_poly.pdbx_strand_id
1 'polypeptide(L)'
;MLNFIRLKMSMSKTLSETRLTVINFVIVFYFVSIYIINQYKLDITIIDFFREILTLPFLISQIVFLILGSLFLIKNGESHFLTKLSLILLAICSIITIGSFF
;
A
#
# COMPACT_ATOMS: atom_id res chain seq x y z
N MET A 1 -22.44 -23.64 18.96
CA MET A 1 -21.31 -22.92 19.59
C MET A 1 -20.02 -22.97 18.76
N LEU A 2 -19.62 -24.12 18.19
CA LEU A 2 -18.42 -24.23 17.34
C LEU A 2 -18.41 -23.33 16.08
N ASN A 3 -19.55 -23.19 15.38
CA ASN A 3 -19.64 -22.33 14.18
C ASN A 3 -19.43 -20.84 14.47
N PHE A 4 -19.79 -20.37 15.66
CA PHE A 4 -19.65 -18.95 16.04
C PHE A 4 -18.18 -18.57 16.30
N ILE A 5 -17.40 -19.50 16.87
CA ILE A 5 -15.97 -19.32 17.11
C ILE A 5 -15.19 -19.33 15.78
N ARG A 6 -15.57 -20.19 14.83
CA ARG A 6 -14.96 -20.23 13.48
C ARG A 6 -15.26 -18.96 12.68
N LEU A 7 -16.47 -18.41 12.76
CA LEU A 7 -16.83 -17.11 12.17
C LEU A 7 -16.03 -15.95 12.76
N LYS A 8 -15.83 -15.92 14.07
CA LYS A 8 -15.04 -14.88 14.75
C LYS A 8 -13.57 -14.88 14.34
N MET A 9 -12.97 -16.06 14.17
CA MET A 9 -11.59 -16.21 13.66
C MET A 9 -11.45 -15.87 12.17
N SER A 10 -12.47 -16.15 11.36
CA SER A 10 -12.49 -15.80 9.94
C SER A 10 -12.59 -14.28 9.75
N MET A 11 -13.50 -13.64 10.48
CA MET A 11 -13.78 -12.20 10.36
C MET A 11 -12.63 -11.31 10.85
N SER A 12 -11.87 -11.75 11.87
CA SER A 12 -10.68 -11.01 12.33
C SER A 12 -9.52 -11.07 11.32
N LYS A 13 -9.36 -12.20 10.63
CA LYS A 13 -8.36 -12.34 9.56
C LYS A 13 -8.73 -11.49 8.34
N THR A 14 -9.99 -11.50 7.91
CA THR A 14 -10.45 -10.68 6.76
C THR A 14 -10.32 -9.20 7.06
N LEU A 15 -10.68 -8.74 8.26
CA LEU A 15 -10.49 -7.34 8.66
C LEU A 15 -9.02 -6.89 8.59
N SER A 16 -8.08 -7.78 8.91
CA SER A 16 -6.64 -7.49 8.78
C SER A 16 -6.19 -7.41 7.32
N GLU A 17 -6.67 -8.32 6.47
CA GLU A 17 -6.34 -8.36 5.04
C GLU A 17 -6.90 -7.16 4.27
N THR A 18 -8.14 -6.77 4.55
CA THR A 18 -8.76 -5.59 3.95
C THR A 18 -8.06 -4.31 4.38
N ARG A 19 -7.67 -4.18 5.65
CA ARG A 19 -6.90 -3.01 6.13
C ARG A 19 -5.55 -2.89 5.43
N LEU A 20 -4.84 -4.02 5.26
CA LEU A 20 -3.58 -4.04 4.53
C LEU A 20 -3.76 -3.60 3.07
N THR A 21 -4.80 -4.13 2.42
CA THR A 21 -5.15 -3.79 1.03
C THR A 21 -5.50 -2.30 0.87
N VAL A 22 -6.29 -1.75 1.79
CA VAL A 22 -6.69 -0.33 1.77
C VAL A 22 -5.47 0.58 1.97
N ILE A 23 -4.59 0.27 2.92
CA ILE A 23 -3.37 1.06 3.15
C ILE A 23 -2.48 1.06 1.91
N ASN A 24 -2.22 -0.12 1.33
CA ASN A 24 -1.46 -0.25 0.10
C ASN A 24 -2.09 0.56 -1.05
N PHE A 25 -3.42 0.53 -1.18
CA PHE A 25 -4.13 1.28 -2.20
C PHE A 25 -3.99 2.80 -2.00
N VAL A 26 -4.07 3.27 -0.76
CA VAL A 26 -3.85 4.70 -0.41
C VAL A 26 -2.43 5.13 -0.75
N ILE A 27 -1.42 4.31 -0.45
CA ILE A 27 -0.01 4.59 -0.79
C ILE A 27 0.16 4.69 -2.31
N VAL A 28 -0.35 3.73 -3.07
CA VAL A 28 -0.28 3.75 -4.55
C VAL A 28 -1.00 4.99 -5.10
N PHE A 29 -2.19 5.31 -4.59
CA PHE A 29 -2.95 6.48 -5.03
C PHE A 29 -2.23 7.80 -4.76
N TYR A 30 -1.58 7.93 -3.59
CA TYR A 30 -0.75 9.08 -3.26
C TYR A 30 0.40 9.25 -4.28
N PHE A 31 1.18 8.20 -4.54
CA PHE A 31 2.30 8.27 -5.49
C PHE A 31 1.85 8.55 -6.92
N VAL A 32 0.75 7.96 -7.38
CA VAL A 32 0.19 8.24 -8.71
C VAL A 32 -0.24 9.71 -8.80
N SER A 33 -0.88 10.25 -7.77
CA SER A 33 -1.29 11.66 -7.73
C SER A 33 -0.08 12.59 -7.81
N ILE A 34 0.96 12.32 -7.02
CA ILE A 34 2.22 13.08 -7.06
C ILE A 34 2.90 12.97 -8.43
N TYR A 35 2.89 11.79 -9.06
CA TYR A 35 3.44 11.60 -10.40
C TYR A 35 2.71 12.46 -11.45
N ILE A 36 1.38 12.50 -11.41
CA ILE A 36 0.56 13.34 -12.30
C ILE A 36 0.87 14.83 -12.06
N ILE A 37 0.86 15.29 -10.81
CA ILE A 37 1.16 16.67 -10.44
C ILE A 37 2.53 17.10 -10.98
N ASN A 38 3.53 16.22 -10.90
CA ASN A 38 4.87 16.46 -11.42
C ASN A 38 4.92 16.58 -12.95
N GLN A 39 4.18 15.71 -13.66
CA GLN A 39 4.12 15.73 -15.13
C GLN A 39 3.46 17.02 -15.66
N TYR A 40 2.41 17.48 -14.98
CA TYR A 40 1.70 18.71 -15.35
C TYR A 40 2.37 19.99 -14.82
N LYS A 41 3.51 19.87 -14.12
CA LYS A 41 4.27 21.00 -13.55
C LYS A 41 3.37 22.01 -12.83
N LEU A 42 2.46 21.50 -11.99
CA LEU A 42 1.60 22.34 -11.19
C LEU A 42 2.44 23.03 -10.12
N ASP A 43 2.90 24.25 -10.42
CA ASP A 43 3.70 25.11 -9.52
C ASP A 43 2.84 25.67 -8.39
N ILE A 44 2.41 24.78 -7.49
CA ILE A 44 1.67 25.14 -6.28
C ILE A 44 2.61 24.90 -5.10
N THR A 45 3.17 25.98 -4.53
CA THR A 45 4.17 25.95 -3.45
C THR A 45 3.77 25.08 -2.26
N ILE A 46 2.47 25.07 -1.91
CA ILE A 46 1.95 24.25 -0.80
C ILE A 46 2.05 22.76 -1.13
N ILE A 47 1.72 22.36 -2.37
CA ILE A 47 1.75 20.96 -2.81
C ILE A 47 3.18 20.46 -2.85
N ASP A 48 4.13 21.29 -3.27
CA ASP A 48 5.54 20.91 -3.35
C ASP A 48 6.16 20.69 -1.96
N PHE A 49 5.81 21.53 -0.98
CA PHE A 49 6.19 21.31 0.41
C PHE A 49 5.61 20.02 0.99
N PHE A 50 4.31 19.75 0.77
CA PHE A 50 3.69 18.50 1.20
C PHE A 50 4.32 17.29 0.51
N ARG A 51 4.66 17.42 -0.77
CA ARG A 51 5.35 16.38 -1.53
C ARG A 51 6.69 16.04 -0.89
N GLU A 52 7.54 17.01 -0.57
CA GLU A 52 8.84 16.72 0.04
C GLU A 52 8.71 16.04 1.40
N ILE A 53 7.84 16.55 2.28
CA ILE A 53 7.66 16.02 3.63
C ILE A 53 6.96 14.67 3.66
N LEU A 54 5.93 14.47 2.83
CA LEU A 54 5.14 13.23 2.85
C LEU A 54 5.77 12.13 2.00
N THR A 55 6.57 12.46 0.97
CA THR A 55 7.10 11.39 0.10
C THR A 55 8.10 10.49 0.82
N LEU A 56 9.00 11.03 1.66
CA LEU A 56 9.91 10.23 2.48
C LEU A 56 9.20 9.22 3.40
N PRO A 57 8.25 9.61 4.28
CA PRO A 57 7.53 8.68 5.13
C PRO A 57 6.64 7.71 4.33
N PHE A 58 6.04 8.15 3.22
CA PHE A 58 5.28 7.24 2.34
C PHE A 58 6.18 6.21 1.63
N LEU A 59 7.41 6.58 1.25
CA LEU A 59 8.43 5.67 0.69
C LEU A 59 8.82 4.60 1.71
N ILE A 60 9.11 5.01 2.96
CA ILE A 60 9.45 4.07 4.03
C ILE A 60 8.25 3.14 4.32
N SER A 61 7.06 3.72 4.41
CA SER A 61 5.81 2.97 4.62
C SER A 61 5.61 1.95 3.50
N GLN A 62 5.82 2.32 2.23
CA GLN A 62 5.70 1.43 1.08
C GLN A 62 6.61 0.20 1.22
N ILE A 63 7.88 0.38 1.56
CA ILE A 63 8.83 -0.73 1.75
C ILE A 63 8.40 -1.62 2.93
N VAL A 64 8.04 -1.01 4.06
CA VAL A 64 7.60 -1.74 5.26
C VAL A 64 6.35 -2.57 4.96
N PHE A 65 5.34 -1.99 4.30
CA PHE A 65 4.10 -2.68 3.95
C PHE A 65 4.30 -3.76 2.88
N LEU A 66 5.27 -3.61 1.97
CA LEU A 66 5.64 -4.64 1.00
C LEU A 66 6.27 -5.85 1.69
N ILE A 67 7.18 -5.62 2.65
CA ILE A 67 7.79 -6.68 3.47
C ILE A 67 6.74 -7.36 4.36
N LEU A 68 5.92 -6.58 5.07
CA LEU A 68 4.86 -7.12 5.93
C LEU A 68 3.82 -7.90 5.13
N GLY A 69 3.39 -7.39 3.98
CA GLY A 69 2.41 -8.07 3.15
C GLY A 69 2.95 -9.34 2.50
N SER A 70 4.22 -9.35 2.07
CA SER A 70 4.85 -10.59 1.55
C SER A 70 5.02 -11.65 2.64
N LEU A 71 5.47 -11.27 3.84
CA LEU A 71 5.53 -12.16 5.01
C LEU A 71 4.15 -12.71 5.38
N PHE A 72 3.12 -11.86 5.35
CA PHE A 72 1.74 -12.28 5.61
C PHE A 72 1.25 -13.27 4.56
N LEU A 73 1.58 -13.05 3.28
CA LEU A 73 1.21 -13.92 2.17
C LEU A 73 1.80 -15.33 2.32
N ILE A 74 3.09 -15.41 2.66
CA ILE A 74 3.82 -16.66 2.84
C ILE A 74 3.30 -17.42 4.07
N LYS A 75 3.01 -16.71 5.16
CA LYS A 75 2.59 -17.32 6.42
C LYS A 75 1.13 -17.80 6.41
N ASN A 76 0.23 -17.12 5.69
CA ASN A 76 -1.19 -17.43 5.74
C ASN A 76 -1.75 -18.20 4.54
N GLY A 77 -1.04 -18.37 3.42
CA GLY A 77 -1.37 -19.29 2.29
C GLY A 77 -2.68 -19.01 1.53
N GLU A 78 -3.81 -18.91 2.24
CA GLU A 78 -5.18 -18.61 1.81
C GLU A 78 -5.47 -17.10 1.77
N SER A 79 -4.49 -16.30 1.36
CA SER A 79 -4.69 -14.86 1.18
C SER A 79 -5.61 -14.60 -0.01
N HIS A 80 -6.64 -13.76 0.20
CA HIS A 80 -7.56 -13.36 -0.86
C HIS A 80 -6.80 -12.76 -2.06
N PHE A 81 -7.32 -13.01 -3.28
CA PHE A 81 -6.76 -12.50 -4.54
C PHE A 81 -6.49 -10.98 -4.51
N LEU A 82 -7.33 -10.22 -3.81
CA LEU A 82 -7.21 -8.76 -3.62
C LEU A 82 -5.90 -8.36 -2.92
N THR A 83 -5.48 -9.10 -1.89
CA THR A 83 -4.26 -8.82 -1.13
C THR A 83 -3.00 -9.09 -1.98
N LYS A 84 -3.04 -10.15 -2.80
CA LYS A 84 -1.98 -10.46 -3.78
C LYS A 84 -1.86 -9.37 -4.84
N LEU A 85 -2.98 -8.98 -5.42
CA LEU A 85 -3.05 -7.93 -6.44
C LEU A 85 -2.52 -6.60 -5.89
N SER A 86 -2.94 -6.23 -4.67
CA SER A 86 -2.50 -5.02 -4.00
C SER A 86 -0.98 -4.99 -3.74
N LEU A 87 -0.38 -6.13 -3.34
CA LEU A 87 1.07 -6.26 -3.18
C LEU A 87 1.83 -6.11 -4.49
N ILE A 88 1.33 -6.70 -5.58
CA ILE A 88 1.92 -6.56 -6.91
C ILE A 88 1.88 -5.09 -7.36
N LEU A 89 0.73 -4.44 -7.17
CA LEU A 89 0.56 -3.03 -7.52
C LEU A 89 1.49 -2.12 -6.70
N LEU A 90 1.64 -2.41 -5.41
CA LEU A 90 2.56 -1.71 -4.52
C LEU A 90 4.02 -1.91 -4.93
N ALA A 91 4.40 -3.11 -5.37
CA ALA A 91 5.74 -3.42 -5.85
C ALA A 91 6.08 -2.68 -7.15
N ILE A 92 5.15 -2.66 -8.12
CA ILE A 92 5.32 -1.88 -9.36
C ILE A 92 5.46 -0.40 -9.04
N CYS A 93 4.59 0.11 -8.16
CA CYS A 93 4.64 1.50 -7.70
C CYS A 93 5.99 1.81 -7.03
N SER A 94 6.59 0.86 -6.31
CA SER A 94 7.88 1.05 -5.64
C SER A 94 9.01 1.16 -6.65
N ILE A 95 9.00 0.35 -7.71
CA ILE A 95 9.98 0.42 -8.80
C ILE A 95 9.90 1.77 -9.51
N ILE A 96 8.68 2.21 -9.86
CA ILE A 96 8.46 3.50 -10.53
C ILE A 96 8.90 4.67 -9.64
N THR A 97 8.60 4.60 -8.34
CA THR A 97 8.95 5.67 -7.39
C THR A 97 10.47 5.74 -7.22
N ILE A 98 11.15 4.62 -6.98
CA ILE A 98 12.61 4.59 -6.85
C ILE A 98 13.26 5.12 -8.13
N GLY A 99 12.81 4.68 -9.31
CA GLY A 99 13.35 5.15 -10.59
C GLY A 99 12.93 6.57 -11.00
N SER A 100 12.01 7.21 -10.28
CA SER A 100 11.65 8.62 -10.48
C SER A 100 12.35 9.55 -9.47
N PHE A 101 12.85 9.01 -8.35
CA PHE A 101 13.56 9.75 -7.30
C PHE A 101 15.09 9.64 -7.40
N PHE A 102 15.61 8.57 -8.01
CA PHE A 102 17.02 8.40 -8.38
C PHE A 102 17.21 8.57 -9.88
#